data_AF-A0AA96RXX7-F1
#
_entry.id   AF-A0AA96RXX7-F1
#
_cell.length_a   1.000
_cell.length_b   1.000
_cell.length_c   1.000
_cell.angle_alpha   90.00
_cell.angle_beta   90.00
_cell.angle_gamma   90.00
#
_symmetry.space_group_name_H-M   'P 1'
#
loop_
_entity.id
_entity.type
_entity.pdbx_description
1 polymer ?
#
loop_
_entity_poly.entity_id
_entity_poly.type
_entity_poly.pdbx_seq_one_letter_code
_entity_poly.pdbx_strand_id
1 'polypeptide(L)'
;MDWEVHIERWSAAAARLLNIQQYNAQNGTVPASCVTASSFFLVTVHGVAQVSLSGKVYDARSVHILHGGKETELQITPRGSDFTCYLILYQAYCESPEERESLEQSYAFTPYTLLPLEEKCQTMNRLWQQAAPIDKLQAQSLFLPFVYEVMRQIRTSAPEISRPNIVTEAIHYIHEHYREPLTAEALAGMYNCSTSHLFRLFKNQLGFGPIDYLIHVRIRKAKQLLLKSKARIQEIAGSVGYGDVYYFSRLFKKHTGCSPLQFRESHRQGVQNSPSRLLKSSIVTDPTFSHNNNENDYQWMKEGDTTMFRFSRPAFAATLLLCTTLFLSACQAGSNTGAASQPASTNAAADSAAVEMRTYKHLKGETEIPVKPQRVVSLFHLGELMALGVKPVGATNYILNNPLLSDVSGIEDVGATPDAEKILSLEPDLIVTTAPFAEVVEGGYEALSQIAPTIVVEQYNDPFKDVGMFGDILGKQEEAKQWTEAFTAKLAEYKEKISPLVGADETFSILNVRSEAIYIYGDTNMGGNIIYKYLGLKPTDKVKDEVINGETWEISNEVIPEFIGDRLFLAVNEGAEAELKKVDKLIQNSPAGKAGKIYNIDFNQFLFSDPISVEQQLDIIVNLLTGSSI
;
A
#
# COMPACT_ATOMS: atom_id res chain seq x y z
N MET A 1 27.52 14.63 8.21
CA MET A 1 26.40 14.63 9.16
C MET A 1 26.22 13.19 9.61
N ASP A 2 26.14 12.95 10.92
CA ASP A 2 25.78 11.63 11.45
C ASP A 2 24.26 11.51 11.36
N TRP A 3 23.78 10.64 10.47
CA TRP A 3 22.36 10.55 10.16
C TRP A 3 21.57 9.82 11.24
N GLU A 4 22.14 8.84 11.93
CA GLU A 4 21.45 8.14 13.01
C GLU A 4 21.24 9.09 14.20
N VAL A 5 22.27 9.84 14.57
CA VAL A 5 22.15 10.88 15.60
C VAL A 5 21.16 11.98 15.19
N HIS A 6 21.13 12.37 13.91
CA HIS A 6 20.16 13.35 13.42
C HIS A 6 18.72 12.83 13.47
N ILE A 7 18.50 11.55 13.15
CA ILE A 7 17.19 10.89 13.19
C ILE A 7 16.72 10.73 14.64
N GLU A 8 17.60 10.32 15.55
CA GLU A 8 17.32 10.23 16.98
C GLU A 8 16.84 11.58 17.53
N ARG A 9 17.51 12.67 17.16
CA ARG A 9 17.13 14.04 17.56
C ARG A 9 15.77 14.46 17.02
N TRP A 10 15.40 14.05 15.81
CA TRP A 10 14.04 14.26 15.29
C TRP A 10 12.97 13.46 16.04
N SER A 11 13.31 12.30 16.61
CA SER A 11 12.37 11.49 17.42
C SER A 11 12.07 12.12 18.79
N ALA A 12 13.00 12.90 19.32
CA ALA A 12 12.85 13.59 20.61
C ALA A 12 12.32 15.03 20.47
N ALA A 13 12.44 15.65 19.29
CA ALA A 13 12.06 17.04 19.08
C ALA A 13 10.55 17.24 18.88
N ALA A 14 10.01 18.29 19.50
CA ALA A 14 8.70 18.82 19.11
C ALA A 14 8.87 19.80 17.95
N ALA A 15 7.99 19.79 16.95
CA ALA A 15 8.09 20.69 15.81
C ALA A 15 6.76 21.33 15.43
N ARG A 16 6.80 22.62 15.11
CA ARG A 16 5.66 23.42 14.66
C ARG A 16 5.86 23.89 13.22
N LEU A 17 4.93 23.51 12.35
CA LEU A 17 4.79 24.06 11.00
C LEU A 17 4.39 25.54 11.09
N LEU A 18 5.20 26.41 10.48
CA LEU A 18 4.99 27.85 10.46
C LEU A 18 4.38 28.33 9.16
N ASN A 19 4.76 27.71 8.04
CA ASN A 19 4.20 28.02 6.73
C ASN A 19 4.48 26.89 5.74
N ILE A 20 3.61 26.72 4.75
CA ILE A 20 3.92 25.97 3.54
C ILE A 20 3.35 26.70 2.33
N GLN A 21 4.20 26.89 1.31
CA GLN A 21 3.83 27.58 0.09
C GLN A 21 4.44 26.90 -1.14
N GLN A 22 3.63 26.77 -2.19
CA GLN A 22 4.09 26.37 -3.53
C GLN A 22 4.56 27.60 -4.31
N TYR A 23 5.74 27.52 -4.91
CA TYR A 23 6.27 28.51 -5.83
C TYR A 23 6.37 27.94 -7.25
N ASN A 24 6.14 28.80 -8.24
CA ASN A 24 6.24 28.46 -9.66
C ASN A 24 6.93 29.61 -10.43
N ALA A 25 7.96 29.27 -11.20
CA ALA A 25 8.73 30.20 -12.01
C ALA A 25 7.91 30.86 -13.14
N GLN A 26 6.93 30.15 -13.74
CA GLN A 26 6.03 30.70 -14.77
C GLN A 26 5.23 31.89 -14.25
N ASN A 27 4.91 31.92 -12.95
CA ASN A 27 4.12 32.97 -12.34
C ASN A 27 5.00 34.07 -11.71
N GLY A 28 6.33 33.99 -11.85
CA GLY A 28 7.28 34.95 -11.26
C GLY A 28 7.29 34.94 -9.72
N THR A 29 6.81 33.87 -9.10
CA THR A 29 6.58 33.81 -7.64
C THR A 29 7.78 33.32 -6.83
N VAL A 30 8.79 32.73 -7.49
CA VAL A 30 9.96 32.17 -6.81
C VAL A 30 10.80 33.30 -6.21
N PRO A 31 11.03 33.32 -4.88
CA PRO A 31 11.89 34.33 -4.26
C PRO A 31 13.33 34.16 -4.77
N ALA A 32 13.89 35.23 -5.34
CA ALA A 32 15.24 35.20 -5.92
C ALA A 32 16.33 35.02 -4.85
N SER A 33 16.22 35.73 -3.73
CA SER A 33 17.04 35.54 -2.52
C SER A 33 16.23 35.94 -1.29
N CYS A 34 16.32 35.16 -0.21
CA CYS A 34 15.80 35.55 1.10
C CYS A 34 16.64 34.94 2.22
N VAL A 35 16.73 35.65 3.35
CA VAL A 35 17.20 35.07 4.60
C VAL A 35 15.98 34.55 5.35
N THR A 36 15.99 33.28 5.69
CA THR A 36 14.84 32.63 6.34
C THR A 36 14.91 32.85 7.85
N ALA A 37 13.82 33.35 8.45
CA ALA A 37 13.75 33.59 9.90
C ALA A 37 13.55 32.31 10.72
N SER A 38 13.43 31.16 10.06
CA SER A 38 13.11 29.85 10.66
C SER A 38 13.68 28.74 9.78
N SER A 39 13.87 27.55 10.36
CA SER A 39 14.31 26.38 9.60
C SER A 39 13.31 26.00 8.52
N PHE A 40 13.80 25.37 7.45
CA PHE A 40 12.97 25.07 6.30
C PHE A 40 13.37 23.82 5.54
N PHE A 41 12.38 23.23 4.90
CA PHE A 41 12.58 22.30 3.78
C PHE A 41 12.18 22.97 2.48
N LEU A 42 13.05 22.89 1.48
CA LEU A 42 12.78 23.22 0.09
C LEU A 42 12.66 21.90 -0.69
N VAL A 43 11.48 21.64 -1.24
CA VAL A 43 11.20 20.42 -2.02
C VAL A 43 10.96 20.81 -3.46
N THR A 44 11.87 20.45 -4.37
CA THR A 44 11.67 20.67 -5.81
C THR A 44 10.79 19.58 -6.39
N VAL A 45 9.86 19.96 -7.26
CA VAL A 45 8.81 19.08 -7.80
C VAL A 45 8.81 19.04 -9.31
N HIS A 46 9.28 20.10 -9.96
CA HIS A 46 9.35 20.18 -11.41
C HIS A 46 10.44 21.17 -11.84
N GLY A 47 11.03 20.95 -13.00
CA GLY A 47 12.10 21.77 -13.58
C GLY A 47 13.44 21.65 -12.85
N VAL A 48 14.37 22.51 -13.24
CA VAL A 48 15.74 22.58 -12.70
C VAL A 48 15.99 23.99 -12.18
N ALA A 49 16.63 24.09 -11.02
CA ALA A 49 17.10 25.34 -10.45
C ALA A 49 18.48 25.18 -9.82
N GLN A 50 19.25 26.25 -9.84
CA GLN A 50 20.41 26.38 -8.99
C GLN A 50 19.94 26.93 -7.64
N VAL A 51 20.17 26.20 -6.56
CA VAL A 51 19.79 26.61 -5.21
C VAL A 51 21.05 26.85 -4.39
N SER A 52 21.20 28.01 -3.78
CA SER A 52 22.29 28.31 -2.85
C SER A 52 21.77 28.33 -1.42
N LEU A 53 22.46 27.63 -0.51
CA LEU A 53 22.27 27.72 0.93
C LEU A 53 23.54 28.30 1.56
N SER A 54 23.48 29.55 2.02
CA SER A 54 24.61 30.27 2.63
C SER A 54 25.92 30.16 1.82
N GLY A 55 25.81 30.33 0.49
CA GLY A 55 26.93 30.27 -0.46
C GLY A 55 27.26 28.87 -1.01
N LYS A 56 26.74 27.79 -0.41
CA LYS A 56 26.89 26.44 -0.97
C LYS A 56 25.82 26.19 -2.03
N VAL A 57 26.28 25.96 -3.26
CA VAL A 57 25.42 25.83 -4.44
C VAL A 57 25.10 24.37 -4.75
N TYR A 58 23.82 24.11 -5.02
CA TYR A 58 23.27 22.82 -5.39
C TYR A 58 22.55 22.94 -6.75
N ASP A 59 22.82 21.99 -7.65
CA ASP A 59 22.04 21.82 -8.87
C ASP A 59 20.79 20.98 -8.55
N ALA A 60 19.72 21.66 -8.16
CA ALA A 60 18.46 21.02 -7.79
C ALA A 60 17.65 20.66 -9.04
N ARG A 61 17.55 19.36 -9.32
CA ARG A 61 16.70 18.80 -10.39
C ARG A 61 15.32 18.43 -9.86
N SER A 62 14.44 17.97 -10.74
CA SER A 62 13.23 17.26 -10.31
C SER A 62 13.64 15.84 -9.92
N VAL A 63 13.80 15.44 -8.65
CA VAL A 63 13.30 15.96 -7.36
C VAL A 63 14.48 16.07 -6.40
N HIS A 64 14.52 17.13 -5.61
CA HIS A 64 15.60 17.40 -4.67
C HIS A 64 15.04 18.02 -3.40
N ILE A 65 15.48 17.52 -2.25
CA ILE A 65 15.14 18.09 -0.94
C ILE A 65 16.36 18.79 -0.41
N LEU A 66 16.17 20.05 -0.03
CA LEU A 66 17.18 20.84 0.67
C LEU A 66 16.61 21.26 2.02
N HIS A 67 17.44 21.19 3.03
CA HIS A 67 17.15 21.65 4.37
C HIS A 67 18.10 22.78 4.74
N GLY A 68 17.55 23.86 5.31
CA GLY A 68 18.30 24.98 5.85
C GLY A 68 17.84 25.29 7.26
N GLY A 69 18.78 25.59 8.15
CA GLY A 69 18.47 26.04 9.50
C GLY A 69 17.99 27.49 9.54
N LYS A 70 17.62 27.94 10.72
CA LYS A 70 17.31 29.34 10.99
C LYS A 70 18.45 30.25 10.50
N GLU A 71 18.09 31.41 9.94
CA GLU A 71 19.02 32.43 9.42
C GLU A 71 19.89 31.96 8.24
N THR A 72 19.52 30.83 7.61
CA THR A 72 20.16 30.39 6.35
C THR A 72 19.72 31.30 5.20
N GLU A 73 20.70 31.79 4.43
CA GLU A 73 20.46 32.52 3.18
C GLU A 73 20.08 31.53 2.09
N LEU A 74 18.88 31.68 1.53
CA LEU A 74 18.33 30.87 0.46
C LEU A 74 18.28 31.68 -0.83
N GLN A 75 19.00 31.23 -1.85
CA GLN A 75 18.90 31.77 -3.21
C GLN A 75 18.36 30.70 -4.15
N ILE A 76 17.35 31.03 -4.97
CA ILE A 76 16.79 30.10 -5.95
C ILE A 76 16.86 30.77 -7.32
N THR A 77 17.62 30.15 -8.23
CA THR A 77 17.77 30.60 -9.62
C THR A 77 17.23 29.51 -10.55
N PRO A 78 15.95 29.57 -10.95
CA PRO A 78 15.38 28.64 -11.93
C PRO A 78 16.13 28.71 -13.26
N ARG A 79 16.45 27.54 -13.84
CA ARG A 79 17.04 27.46 -15.20
C ARG A 79 15.99 27.45 -16.31
N GLY A 80 14.72 27.26 -15.95
CA GLY A 80 13.58 27.23 -16.87
C GLY A 80 12.32 27.82 -16.23
N SER A 81 11.30 28.08 -17.06
CA SER A 81 10.04 28.68 -16.62
C SER A 81 9.10 27.67 -15.93
N ASP A 82 9.33 26.39 -16.07
CA ASP A 82 8.51 25.31 -15.53
C ASP A 82 8.92 24.85 -14.12
N PHE A 83 9.90 25.53 -13.51
CA PHE A 83 10.37 25.19 -12.17
C PHE A 83 9.27 25.38 -11.11
N THR A 84 9.07 24.36 -10.29
CA THR A 84 8.08 24.35 -9.20
C THR A 84 8.70 23.74 -7.95
N CYS A 85 8.49 24.39 -6.80
CA CYS A 85 8.94 23.87 -5.50
C CYS A 85 7.92 24.18 -4.38
N TYR A 86 8.06 23.47 -3.26
CA TYR A 86 7.44 23.81 -1.99
C TYR A 86 8.49 24.34 -1.02
N LEU A 87 8.21 25.46 -0.37
CA LEU A 87 8.95 25.94 0.79
C LEU A 87 8.13 25.68 2.04
N ILE A 88 8.66 24.87 2.95
CA ILE A 88 8.04 24.46 4.20
C ILE A 88 8.86 25.09 5.33
N LEU A 89 8.31 26.07 6.03
CA LEU A 89 8.94 26.73 7.17
C LEU A 89 8.45 26.07 8.47
N TYR A 90 9.37 25.79 9.38
CA TYR A 90 9.04 25.18 10.66
C TYR A 90 9.93 25.70 11.81
N GLN A 91 9.49 25.45 13.03
CA GLN A 91 10.26 25.69 14.25
C GLN A 91 10.34 24.39 15.05
N ALA A 92 11.56 23.96 15.35
CA ALA A 92 11.80 22.88 16.30
C ALA A 92 11.97 23.44 17.73
N TYR A 93 11.45 22.71 18.70
CA TYR A 93 11.66 22.90 20.12
C TYR A 93 12.48 21.72 20.62
N CYS A 94 13.65 22.03 21.17
CA CYS A 94 14.68 21.09 21.62
C CYS A 94 15.15 21.49 23.01
N GLU A 95 15.62 20.52 23.78
CA GLU A 95 16.03 20.70 25.17
C GLU A 95 17.49 21.15 25.27
N SER A 96 18.33 20.66 24.35
CA SER A 96 19.78 20.94 24.33
C SER A 96 20.23 21.83 23.16
N PRO A 97 21.29 22.64 23.33
CA PRO A 97 21.92 23.38 22.23
C PRO A 97 22.46 22.46 21.11
N GLU A 98 22.89 21.25 21.47
CA GLU A 98 23.45 20.26 20.53
C GLU A 98 22.38 19.65 19.61
N GLU A 99 21.18 19.38 20.15
CA GLU A 99 20.00 19.03 19.36
C GLU A 99 19.65 20.15 18.37
N ARG A 100 19.65 21.40 18.87
CA ARG A 100 19.34 22.57 18.04
C ARG A 100 20.30 22.68 16.87
N GLU A 101 21.60 22.59 17.13
CA GLU A 101 22.63 22.68 16.10
C GLU A 101 22.44 21.59 15.03
N SER A 102 22.04 20.38 15.43
CA SER A 102 21.73 19.30 14.49
C SER A 102 20.53 19.60 13.61
N LEU A 103 19.43 20.05 14.21
CA LEU A 103 18.17 20.32 13.53
C LEU A 103 18.24 21.59 12.66
N GLU A 104 19.24 22.44 12.89
CA GLU A 104 19.53 23.63 12.08
C GLU A 104 20.63 23.38 11.05
N GLN A 105 21.28 22.22 11.06
CA GLN A 105 22.33 21.92 10.10
C GLN A 105 21.75 21.80 8.67
N SER A 106 22.41 22.47 7.71
CA SER A 106 21.97 22.46 6.31
C SER A 106 22.43 21.20 5.58
N TYR A 107 21.55 20.63 4.76
CA TYR A 107 21.85 19.47 3.93
C TYR A 107 20.99 19.45 2.67
N ALA A 108 21.36 18.60 1.72
CA ALA A 108 20.58 18.35 0.52
C ALA A 108 20.68 16.87 0.16
N PHE A 109 19.60 16.29 -0.36
CA PHE A 109 19.59 14.93 -0.87
C PHE A 109 18.55 14.75 -1.97
N THR A 110 18.75 13.69 -2.74
CA THR A 110 17.86 13.27 -3.82
C THR A 110 17.04 12.08 -3.33
N PRO A 111 15.71 12.21 -3.14
CA PRO A 111 14.86 11.10 -2.74
C PRO A 111 14.76 10.02 -3.83
N TYR A 112 14.68 8.74 -3.44
CA TYR A 112 14.47 7.62 -4.38
C TYR A 112 12.98 7.34 -4.65
N THR A 113 12.06 7.74 -3.76
CA THR A 113 10.61 7.68 -4.02
C THR A 113 9.97 9.06 -3.92
N LEU A 114 9.45 9.56 -5.04
CA LEU A 114 8.86 10.91 -5.11
C LEU A 114 7.42 10.97 -4.58
N LEU A 115 6.59 10.00 -4.99
CA LEU A 115 5.14 10.12 -4.86
C LEU A 115 4.71 10.41 -3.41
N PRO A 116 5.24 9.70 -2.39
CA PRO A 116 4.83 9.92 -1.00
C PRO A 116 5.18 11.30 -0.45
N LEU A 117 6.31 11.88 -0.89
CA LEU A 117 6.77 13.21 -0.44
C LEU A 117 5.98 14.31 -1.12
N GLU A 118 5.77 14.20 -2.43
CA GLU A 118 5.04 15.20 -3.21
C GLU A 118 3.56 15.26 -2.82
N GLU A 119 2.94 14.12 -2.52
CA GLU A 119 1.56 14.03 -2.01
C GLU A 119 1.39 14.68 -0.64
N LYS A 120 2.33 14.45 0.27
CA LYS A 120 2.36 15.11 1.58
C LYS A 120 2.50 16.62 1.42
N CYS A 121 3.42 17.10 0.58
CA CYS A 121 3.58 18.53 0.29
C CYS A 121 2.30 19.15 -0.29
N GLN A 122 1.68 18.49 -1.26
CA GLN A 122 0.42 18.96 -1.86
C GLN A 122 -0.71 19.03 -0.85
N THR A 123 -0.87 17.98 -0.03
CA THR A 123 -1.93 17.90 0.96
C THR A 123 -1.74 18.94 2.06
N MET A 124 -0.53 19.04 2.62
CA MET A 124 -0.16 20.08 3.58
C MET A 124 -0.41 21.47 3.02
N ASN A 125 0.04 21.75 1.79
CA ASN A 125 -0.18 23.06 1.16
C ASN A 125 -1.67 23.35 0.95
N ARG A 126 -2.45 22.38 0.47
CA ARG A 126 -3.90 22.57 0.29
C ARG A 126 -4.58 22.91 1.62
N LEU A 127 -4.33 22.12 2.67
CA LEU A 127 -4.90 22.31 3.99
C LEU A 127 -4.48 23.65 4.61
N TRP A 128 -3.21 24.02 4.45
CA TRP A 128 -2.68 25.28 4.96
C TRP A 128 -3.35 26.51 4.32
N GLN A 129 -3.67 26.43 3.02
CA GLN A 129 -4.31 27.52 2.28
C GLN A 129 -5.84 27.60 2.50
N GLN A 130 -6.49 26.53 3.01
CA GLN A 130 -7.95 26.49 3.27
C GLN A 130 -8.38 27.31 4.51
N ALA A 131 -7.41 27.86 5.25
CA ALA A 131 -7.56 28.89 6.29
C ALA A 131 -8.40 28.55 7.54
N ALA A 132 -9.13 27.43 7.61
CA ALA A 132 -9.78 27.01 8.85
C ALA A 132 -8.75 26.52 9.88
N PRO A 133 -8.93 26.80 11.19
CA PRO A 133 -8.00 26.33 12.23
C PRO A 133 -7.80 24.80 12.24
N ILE A 134 -8.86 24.03 11.95
CA ILE A 134 -8.80 22.57 11.91
C ILE A 134 -7.94 22.05 10.74
N ASP A 135 -7.99 22.71 9.58
CA ASP A 135 -7.17 22.32 8.43
C ASP A 135 -5.68 22.62 8.69
N LYS A 136 -5.38 23.75 9.36
CA LYS A 136 -4.01 24.06 9.79
C LYS A 136 -3.49 23.06 10.83
N LEU A 137 -4.35 22.59 11.75
CA LEU A 137 -4.01 21.52 12.68
C LEU A 137 -3.72 20.21 11.95
N GLN A 138 -4.52 19.86 10.92
CA GLN A 138 -4.26 18.68 10.11
C GLN A 138 -2.96 18.81 9.29
N ALA A 139 -2.68 19.98 8.71
CA ALA A 139 -1.42 20.24 8.02
C ALA A 139 -0.20 20.11 8.97
N GLN A 140 -0.34 20.64 10.20
CA GLN A 140 0.65 20.49 11.26
C GLN A 140 0.87 19.02 11.65
N SER A 141 -0.20 18.23 11.74
CA SER A 141 -0.11 16.78 12.00
C SER A 141 0.63 16.05 10.89
N LEU A 142 0.41 16.43 9.63
CA LEU A 142 1.07 15.83 8.45
C LEU A 142 2.56 16.21 8.30
N PHE A 143 3.03 17.23 9.01
CA PHE A 143 4.43 17.64 8.97
C PHE A 143 5.37 16.54 9.50
N LEU A 144 5.03 15.90 10.62
CA LEU A 144 5.88 14.82 11.17
C LEU A 144 5.92 13.57 10.27
N PRO A 145 4.80 13.09 9.67
CA PRO A 145 4.84 12.07 8.62
C PRO A 145 5.67 12.47 7.39
N PHE A 146 5.73 13.76 7.04
CA PHE A 146 6.64 14.25 6.00
C PHE A 146 8.10 14.14 6.45
N VAL A 147 8.44 14.61 7.65
CA VAL A 147 9.79 14.50 8.20
C VAL A 147 10.22 13.04 8.34
N TYR A 148 9.36 12.16 8.83
CA TYR A 148 9.59 10.72 8.89
C TYR A 148 9.94 10.18 7.50
N GLU A 149 9.18 10.53 6.47
CA GLU A 149 9.45 10.06 5.12
C GLU A 149 10.79 10.57 4.58
N VAL A 150 11.14 11.83 4.86
CA VAL A 150 12.46 12.40 4.56
C VAL A 150 13.57 11.61 5.24
N MET A 151 13.46 11.41 6.56
CA MET A 151 14.46 10.69 7.37
C MET A 151 14.60 9.23 6.95
N ARG A 152 13.47 8.54 6.73
CA ARG A 152 13.42 7.17 6.20
C ARG A 152 14.20 7.09 4.90
N GLN A 153 13.97 8.02 3.98
CA GLN A 153 14.66 8.00 2.70
C GLN A 153 16.15 8.32 2.80
N ILE A 154 16.54 9.27 3.66
CA ILE A 154 17.95 9.56 3.94
C ILE A 154 18.65 8.34 4.53
N ARG A 155 18.03 7.67 5.52
CA ARG A 155 18.56 6.45 6.15
C ARG A 155 18.79 5.34 5.12
N THR A 156 17.81 5.09 4.25
CA THR A 156 17.95 4.10 3.17
C THR A 156 19.01 4.50 2.13
N SER A 157 19.23 5.81 1.91
CA SER A 157 20.18 6.32 0.90
C SER A 157 21.60 6.48 1.44
N ALA A 158 21.80 6.46 2.76
CA ALA A 158 23.08 6.72 3.43
C ALA A 158 24.22 5.73 3.10
N PRO A 159 23.99 4.46 2.71
CA PRO A 159 25.08 3.55 2.33
C PRO A 159 25.58 3.71 0.89
N GLU A 160 24.81 4.29 -0.03
CA GLU A 160 25.12 4.27 -1.48
C GLU A 160 25.74 5.58 -2.00
N ILE A 161 26.86 6.02 -1.44
CA ILE A 161 27.68 7.05 -2.11
C ILE A 161 28.57 6.37 -3.17
N SER A 162 27.98 5.80 -4.23
CA SER A 162 28.74 5.56 -5.48
C SER A 162 28.01 5.05 -6.73
N ARG A 163 26.71 4.75 -6.75
CA ARG A 163 26.03 4.38 -8.01
C ARG A 163 24.71 5.12 -8.20
N PRO A 164 24.48 5.74 -9.37
CA PRO A 164 23.17 6.32 -9.67
C PRO A 164 22.15 5.19 -9.73
N ASN A 165 21.17 5.21 -8.83
CA ASN A 165 20.03 4.30 -8.86
C ASN A 165 19.26 4.55 -10.18
N ILE A 166 19.25 3.53 -11.05
CA ILE A 166 18.60 3.57 -12.38
C ILE A 166 17.13 3.99 -12.26
N VAL A 167 16.43 3.57 -11.20
CA VAL A 167 15.03 3.96 -10.95
C VAL A 167 14.93 5.44 -10.62
N THR A 168 15.81 5.95 -9.76
CA THR A 168 15.84 7.38 -9.39
C THR A 168 16.10 8.25 -10.63
N GLU A 169 17.08 7.89 -11.46
CA GLU A 169 17.36 8.62 -12.70
C GLU A 169 16.22 8.49 -13.72
N ALA A 170 15.61 7.31 -13.85
CA ALA A 170 14.46 7.11 -14.72
C ALA A 170 13.22 7.88 -14.24
N ILE A 171 12.99 7.97 -12.93
CA ILE A 171 11.96 8.83 -12.32
C ILE A 171 12.23 10.28 -12.72
N HIS A 172 13.46 10.77 -12.52
CA HIS A 172 13.82 12.15 -12.87
C HIS A 172 13.52 12.44 -14.35
N TYR A 173 13.97 11.56 -15.23
CA TYR A 173 13.73 11.70 -16.65
C TYR A 173 12.24 11.68 -17.00
N ILE A 174 11.46 10.78 -16.39
CA ILE A 174 10.00 10.74 -16.54
C ILE A 174 9.39 12.09 -16.13
N HIS A 175 9.82 12.71 -15.03
CA HIS A 175 9.28 14.00 -14.59
C HIS A 175 9.64 15.16 -15.49
N GLU A 176 10.83 15.15 -16.10
CA GLU A 176 11.26 16.17 -17.05
C GLU A 176 10.57 16.01 -18.42
N HIS A 177 10.39 14.76 -18.86
CA HIS A 177 9.92 14.41 -20.19
C HIS A 177 8.51 13.80 -20.24
N TYR A 178 7.71 13.92 -19.17
CA TYR A 178 6.39 13.25 -19.11
C TYR A 178 5.44 13.64 -20.23
N ARG A 179 5.64 14.78 -20.90
CA ARG A 179 4.79 15.24 -22.02
C ARG A 179 5.12 14.54 -23.34
N GLU A 180 6.25 13.85 -23.42
CA GLU A 180 6.77 13.21 -24.63
C GLU A 180 6.30 11.76 -24.73
N PRO A 181 6.27 11.14 -25.93
CA PRO A 181 5.91 9.73 -26.08
C PRO A 181 7.02 8.80 -25.54
N LEU A 182 7.05 8.64 -24.22
CA LEU A 182 7.97 7.75 -23.51
C LEU A 182 7.48 6.30 -23.53
N THR A 183 8.36 5.37 -23.86
CA THR A 183 8.13 3.93 -23.79
C THR A 183 9.08 3.27 -22.80
N ALA A 184 8.75 2.05 -22.35
CA ALA A 184 9.60 1.31 -21.41
C ALA A 184 10.95 0.97 -22.07
N GLU A 185 10.95 0.68 -23.37
CA GLU A 185 12.14 0.39 -24.18
C GLU A 185 13.06 1.60 -24.26
N ALA A 186 12.51 2.80 -24.46
CA ALA A 186 13.30 4.04 -24.52
C ALA A 186 13.97 4.32 -23.17
N LEU A 187 13.21 4.21 -22.07
CA LEU A 187 13.73 4.38 -20.71
C LEU A 187 14.80 3.32 -20.38
N ALA A 188 14.57 2.06 -20.74
CA ALA A 188 15.51 0.99 -20.47
C ALA A 188 16.81 1.15 -21.28
N GLY A 189 16.68 1.55 -22.56
CA GLY A 189 17.80 1.81 -23.46
C GLY A 189 18.69 2.97 -23.00
N MET A 190 18.13 4.03 -22.42
CA MET A 190 18.89 5.16 -21.87
C MET A 190 19.87 4.76 -20.75
N TYR A 191 19.52 3.72 -19.98
CA TYR A 191 20.32 3.25 -18.85
C TYR A 191 20.99 1.90 -19.13
N ASN A 192 21.07 1.47 -20.40
CA ASN A 192 21.68 0.22 -20.84
C ASN A 192 21.17 -1.03 -20.08
N CYS A 193 19.87 -1.07 -19.77
CA CYS A 193 19.24 -2.21 -19.10
C CYS A 193 18.10 -2.79 -19.94
N SER A 194 17.65 -4.00 -19.60
CA SER A 194 16.47 -4.58 -20.24
C SER A 194 15.18 -3.96 -19.70
N THR A 195 14.12 -3.93 -20.51
CA THR A 195 12.80 -3.45 -20.08
C THR A 195 12.27 -4.23 -18.88
N SER A 196 12.48 -5.55 -18.84
CA SER A 196 12.11 -6.39 -17.71
C SER A 196 12.91 -6.06 -16.44
N HIS A 197 14.20 -5.76 -16.55
CA HIS A 197 15.02 -5.33 -15.42
C HIS A 197 14.55 -3.98 -14.89
N LEU A 198 14.31 -2.99 -15.78
CA LEU A 198 13.75 -1.70 -15.38
C LEU A 198 12.37 -1.86 -14.72
N PHE A 199 11.51 -2.70 -15.27
CA PHE A 199 10.19 -2.97 -14.71
C PHE A 199 10.28 -3.61 -13.32
N ARG A 200 11.17 -4.60 -13.14
CA ARG A 200 11.43 -5.24 -11.85
C ARG A 200 11.97 -4.24 -10.83
N LEU A 201 12.91 -3.39 -11.21
CA LEU A 201 13.44 -2.36 -10.33
C LEU A 201 12.34 -1.37 -9.88
N PHE A 202 11.51 -0.90 -10.81
CA PHE A 202 10.36 -0.05 -10.51
C PHE A 202 9.33 -0.75 -9.62
N LYS A 203 9.01 -2.02 -9.89
CA LYS A 203 8.09 -2.82 -9.07
C LYS A 203 8.62 -3.04 -7.65
N ASN A 204 9.91 -3.35 -7.51
CA ASN A 204 10.54 -3.58 -6.22
C ASN A 204 10.63 -2.30 -5.38
N GLN A 205 10.93 -1.15 -6.01
CA GLN A 205 11.12 0.11 -5.28
C GLN A 205 9.82 0.92 -5.09
N LEU A 206 8.84 0.79 -5.99
CA LEU A 206 7.65 1.66 -6.04
C LEU A 206 6.32 0.90 -6.10
N GLY A 207 6.32 -0.42 -6.33
CA GLY A 207 5.09 -1.23 -6.44
C GLY A 207 4.39 -1.19 -7.81
N PHE A 208 4.85 -0.38 -8.76
CA PHE A 208 4.28 -0.24 -10.10
C PHE A 208 5.37 -0.13 -11.18
N GLY A 209 5.04 -0.38 -12.45
CA GLY A 209 6.00 -0.31 -13.55
C GLY A 209 6.34 1.14 -13.97
N PRO A 210 7.39 1.34 -14.79
CA PRO A 210 7.81 2.67 -15.25
C PRO A 210 6.74 3.41 -16.06
N ILE A 211 5.97 2.69 -16.89
CA ILE A 211 4.86 3.29 -17.65
C ILE A 211 3.66 3.58 -16.75
N ASP A 212 3.37 2.71 -15.79
CA ASP A 212 2.33 2.99 -14.79
C ASP A 212 2.68 4.23 -13.98
N TYR A 213 3.94 4.40 -13.60
CA TYR A 213 4.44 5.59 -12.92
C TYR A 213 4.26 6.86 -13.78
N LEU A 214 4.66 6.81 -15.06
CA LEU A 214 4.42 7.90 -16.00
C LEU A 214 2.93 8.26 -16.11
N ILE A 215 2.05 7.26 -16.18
CA ILE A 215 0.60 7.49 -16.22
C ILE A 215 0.14 8.22 -14.96
N HIS A 216 0.59 7.79 -13.77
CA HIS A 216 0.29 8.48 -12.51
C HIS A 216 0.73 9.94 -12.54
N VAL A 217 1.96 10.21 -13.01
CA VAL A 217 2.48 11.58 -13.17
C VAL A 217 1.58 12.40 -14.10
N ARG A 218 1.21 11.86 -15.27
CA ARG A 218 0.36 12.54 -16.25
C ARG A 218 -1.04 12.83 -15.72
N ILE A 219 -1.67 11.85 -15.06
CA ILE A 219 -3.01 12.02 -14.47
C ILE A 219 -2.98 13.07 -13.36
N ARG A 220 -1.94 13.09 -12.52
CA ARG A 220 -1.74 14.10 -11.48
C ARG A 220 -1.62 15.50 -12.08
N LYS A 221 -0.78 15.70 -13.10
CA LYS A 221 -0.65 16.99 -13.80
C LYS A 221 -1.97 17.40 -14.47
N ALA A 222 -2.70 16.45 -15.03
CA ALA A 222 -4.02 16.70 -15.59
C ALA A 222 -5.03 17.17 -14.53
N LYS A 223 -5.09 16.55 -13.35
CA LYS A 223 -5.91 17.02 -12.22
C LYS A 223 -5.61 18.47 -11.88
N GLN A 224 -4.33 18.83 -11.77
CA GLN A 224 -3.90 20.21 -11.48
C GLN A 224 -4.39 21.20 -12.56
N LEU A 225 -4.22 20.86 -13.83
CA LEU A 225 -4.67 21.71 -14.95
C LEU A 225 -6.20 21.83 -15.01
N LEU A 226 -6.93 20.76 -14.69
CA LEU A 226 -8.40 20.76 -14.62
C LEU A 226 -8.92 21.72 -13.54
N LEU A 227 -8.21 21.83 -12.42
CA LEU A 227 -8.56 22.71 -11.30
C LEU A 227 -8.11 24.16 -11.51
N LYS A 228 -6.92 24.36 -12.08
CA LYS A 228 -6.28 25.69 -12.18
C LYS A 228 -6.56 26.42 -13.50
N SER A 229 -7.10 25.75 -14.52
CA SER A 229 -7.30 26.34 -15.85
C SER A 229 -8.73 26.15 -16.38
N LYS A 230 -9.10 27.00 -17.35
CA LYS A 230 -10.33 26.86 -18.15
C LYS A 230 -10.10 26.14 -19.49
N ALA A 231 -8.91 25.58 -19.70
CA ALA A 231 -8.53 24.92 -20.96
C ALA A 231 -9.49 23.78 -21.31
N ARG A 232 -9.69 23.51 -22.60
CA ARG A 232 -10.52 22.38 -23.06
C ARG A 232 -9.87 21.06 -22.65
N ILE A 233 -10.67 20.02 -22.43
CA ILE A 233 -10.15 18.69 -22.03
C ILE A 233 -9.13 18.17 -23.07
N GLN A 234 -9.36 18.47 -24.35
CA GLN A 234 -8.43 18.15 -25.43
C GLN A 234 -7.07 18.84 -25.30
N GLU A 235 -7.06 20.12 -24.94
CA GLU A 235 -5.82 20.88 -24.74
C GLU A 235 -5.04 20.35 -23.53
N ILE A 236 -5.77 19.99 -22.46
CA ILE A 236 -5.16 19.39 -21.27
C ILE A 236 -4.55 18.03 -21.60
N ALA A 237 -5.29 17.16 -22.30
CA ALA A 237 -4.79 15.85 -22.75
C ALA A 237 -3.47 16.00 -23.52
N GLY A 238 -3.44 16.91 -24.52
CA GLY A 238 -2.23 17.20 -25.29
C GLY A 238 -1.09 17.73 -24.41
N SER A 239 -1.38 18.64 -23.49
CA SER A 239 -0.36 19.26 -22.61
C SER A 239 0.27 18.30 -21.59
N VAL A 240 -0.35 17.15 -21.32
CA VAL A 240 0.19 16.11 -20.44
C VAL A 240 0.69 14.89 -21.21
N GLY A 241 0.75 14.96 -22.54
CA GLY A 241 1.36 13.92 -23.37
C GLY A 241 0.41 12.86 -23.95
N TYR A 242 -0.90 13.15 -24.06
CA TYR A 242 -1.85 12.29 -24.76
C TYR A 242 -2.38 12.96 -26.03
N GLY A 243 -2.13 12.33 -27.19
CA GLY A 243 -2.69 12.77 -28.46
C GLY A 243 -4.17 12.42 -28.66
N ASP A 244 -4.64 11.34 -28.01
CA ASP A 244 -6.04 10.90 -28.05
C ASP A 244 -6.77 11.28 -26.76
N VAL A 245 -7.74 12.19 -26.90
CA VAL A 245 -8.60 12.69 -25.82
C VAL A 245 -9.50 11.62 -25.24
N TYR A 246 -9.97 10.67 -26.06
CA TYR A 246 -10.84 9.59 -25.61
C TYR A 246 -10.04 8.56 -24.82
N TYR A 247 -8.83 8.21 -25.29
CA TYR A 247 -7.89 7.40 -24.51
C TYR A 247 -7.54 8.07 -23.17
N PHE A 248 -7.16 9.35 -23.20
CA PHE A 248 -6.89 10.12 -21.98
C PHE A 248 -8.10 10.13 -21.02
N SER A 249 -9.31 10.34 -21.53
CA SER A 249 -10.50 10.41 -20.68
C SER A 249 -10.84 9.07 -20.02
N ARG A 250 -10.65 7.95 -20.74
CA ARG A 250 -10.78 6.59 -20.17
C ARG A 250 -9.73 6.34 -19.11
N LEU A 251 -8.47 6.66 -19.39
CA LEU A 251 -7.36 6.47 -18.46
C LEU A 251 -7.49 7.37 -17.22
N PHE A 252 -7.93 8.61 -17.40
CA PHE A 252 -8.23 9.51 -16.29
C PHE A 252 -9.38 8.98 -15.45
N LYS A 253 -10.46 8.45 -16.05
CA LYS A 253 -11.54 7.84 -15.29
C LYS A 253 -11.05 6.61 -14.50
N LYS A 254 -10.26 5.73 -15.11
CA LYS A 254 -9.64 4.58 -14.46
C LYS A 254 -8.83 4.96 -13.21
N HIS A 255 -8.03 6.02 -13.28
CA HIS A 255 -7.16 6.46 -12.18
C HIS A 255 -7.81 7.43 -11.18
N THR A 256 -9.01 7.95 -11.45
CA THR A 256 -9.62 9.01 -10.62
C THR A 256 -11.07 8.75 -10.24
N GLY A 257 -11.67 7.68 -10.74
CA GLY A 257 -13.08 7.33 -10.53
C GLY A 257 -14.08 8.17 -11.34
N CYS A 258 -13.66 9.27 -11.98
CA CYS A 258 -14.56 10.15 -12.73
C CYS A 258 -13.91 10.71 -14.00
N SER A 259 -14.71 11.12 -14.98
CA SER A 259 -14.16 11.71 -16.21
C SER A 259 -13.49 13.07 -15.93
N PRO A 260 -12.54 13.52 -16.77
CA PRO A 260 -11.90 14.83 -16.61
C PRO A 260 -12.90 15.99 -16.46
N LEU A 261 -14.02 15.93 -17.21
CA LEU A 261 -15.08 16.92 -17.14
C LEU A 261 -15.81 16.87 -15.78
N GLN A 262 -16.20 15.67 -15.34
CA GLN A 262 -16.85 15.47 -14.04
C GLN A 262 -15.94 15.91 -12.89
N PHE A 263 -14.64 15.58 -12.95
CA PHE A 263 -13.63 16.01 -11.98
C PHE A 263 -13.55 17.53 -11.87
N ARG A 264 -13.59 18.24 -13.01
CA ARG A 264 -13.60 19.70 -13.04
C ARG A 264 -14.88 20.29 -12.44
N GLU A 265 -16.04 19.74 -12.78
CA GLU A 265 -17.33 20.28 -12.33
C GLU A 265 -17.59 20.02 -10.85
N SER A 266 -17.26 18.82 -10.33
CA SER A 266 -17.40 18.51 -8.90
C SER A 266 -16.56 19.44 -8.02
N HIS A 267 -15.38 19.84 -8.49
CA HIS A 267 -14.49 20.74 -7.76
C HIS A 267 -14.77 22.24 -8.01
N ARG A 268 -15.61 22.57 -9.00
CA ARG A 268 -16.19 23.93 -9.13
C ARG A 268 -17.38 24.14 -8.21
N GLN A 269 -18.18 23.09 -7.98
CA GLN A 269 -19.41 23.16 -7.17
C GLN A 269 -19.15 23.25 -5.65
N GLY A 270 -17.95 22.92 -5.18
CA GLY A 270 -17.52 23.11 -3.78
C GLY A 270 -17.45 24.58 -3.31
N VAL A 271 -17.60 25.56 -4.21
CA VAL A 271 -17.62 27.01 -3.88
C VAL A 271 -19.03 27.61 -4.05
N GLN A 272 -20.03 26.86 -4.51
CA GLN A 272 -21.38 27.39 -4.79
C GLN A 272 -22.51 26.83 -3.94
N ASN A 273 -22.33 25.74 -3.20
CA ASN A 273 -23.38 25.20 -2.32
C ASN A 273 -23.40 25.88 -0.94
N SER A 274 -23.40 27.22 -0.92
CA SER A 274 -23.90 27.99 0.20
C SER A 274 -25.36 28.33 -0.12
N PRO A 275 -26.36 27.92 0.68
CA PRO A 275 -27.78 28.15 0.40
C PRO A 275 -28.19 29.62 0.30
N SER A 276 -27.28 30.56 0.57
CA SER A 276 -27.52 32.00 0.65
C SER A 276 -27.45 32.75 -0.68
N ARG A 277 -27.17 32.11 -1.81
CA ARG A 277 -27.12 32.79 -3.12
C ARG A 277 -27.94 32.11 -4.21
N LEU A 278 -29.24 31.99 -3.97
CA LEU A 278 -30.22 31.90 -5.06
C LEU A 278 -31.29 32.97 -4.87
N LEU A 279 -31.02 34.13 -5.47
CA LEU A 279 -31.95 34.88 -6.34
C LEU A 279 -31.23 36.13 -6.86
N LYS A 280 -30.80 36.09 -8.13
CA LYS A 280 -30.24 37.25 -8.87
C LYS A 280 -31.31 38.31 -9.22
N SER A 281 -32.45 38.29 -8.55
CA SER A 281 -33.62 39.12 -8.85
C SER A 281 -34.40 39.49 -7.58
N SER A 282 -33.71 39.75 -6.47
CA SER A 282 -34.33 40.45 -5.33
C SER A 282 -34.21 41.96 -5.55
N ILE A 283 -35.35 42.66 -5.58
CA ILE A 283 -35.45 44.13 -5.71
C ILE A 283 -35.15 44.82 -4.36
N VAL A 284 -34.88 44.05 -3.30
CA VAL A 284 -34.65 44.56 -1.96
C VAL A 284 -33.15 44.59 -1.65
N THR A 285 -32.65 45.76 -1.23
CA THR A 285 -31.28 45.98 -0.77
C THR A 285 -30.99 45.25 0.55
N ASP A 286 -29.89 44.50 0.58
CA ASP A 286 -29.41 43.76 1.75
C ASP A 286 -28.92 44.71 2.86
N PRO A 287 -29.34 44.57 4.13
CA PRO A 287 -28.75 45.31 5.23
C PRO A 287 -27.46 44.62 5.70
N THR A 288 -26.41 45.40 5.83
CA THR A 288 -25.14 45.00 6.43
C THR A 288 -25.30 44.74 7.93
N PHE A 289 -25.13 43.50 8.38
CA PHE A 289 -24.88 43.22 9.79
C PHE A 289 -23.39 42.97 10.04
N SER A 290 -22.83 43.79 10.93
CA SER A 290 -21.55 43.57 11.59
C SER A 290 -21.77 42.58 12.73
N HIS A 291 -20.92 41.56 12.84
CA HIS A 291 -20.83 40.74 14.05
C HIS A 291 -19.46 40.93 14.70
N ASN A 292 -19.53 41.52 15.89
CA ASN A 292 -18.46 41.59 16.87
C ASN A 292 -18.40 40.25 17.63
N ASN A 293 -17.20 39.91 18.10
CA ASN A 293 -16.87 38.69 18.83
C ASN A 293 -17.44 38.67 20.25
N ASN A 294 -17.75 37.44 20.70
CA ASN A 294 -17.70 36.89 22.06
C ASN A 294 -18.66 37.41 23.14
N GLU A 295 -19.51 36.52 23.66
CA GLU A 295 -19.61 36.22 25.11
C GLU A 295 -20.46 34.95 25.39
N ASN A 296 -19.75 33.91 25.84
CA ASN A 296 -19.98 32.97 26.95
C ASN A 296 -21.37 32.38 27.32
N ASP A 297 -21.30 31.04 27.48
CA ASP A 297 -21.74 30.24 28.63
C ASP A 297 -23.04 30.58 29.35
N TYR A 298 -24.08 29.80 29.07
CA TYR A 298 -25.01 29.32 30.10
C TYR A 298 -25.56 27.94 29.71
N GLN A 299 -25.16 26.90 30.45
CA GLN A 299 -26.04 25.98 31.21
C GLN A 299 -25.40 24.60 31.42
N TRP A 300 -24.73 24.46 32.57
CA TRP A 300 -24.80 23.24 33.36
C TRP A 300 -25.96 23.38 34.35
N MET A 301 -26.99 22.55 34.25
CA MET A 301 -27.87 22.21 35.39
C MET A 301 -28.56 20.87 35.15
N LYS A 302 -28.56 20.05 36.21
CA LYS A 302 -29.04 18.67 36.34
C LYS A 302 -30.57 18.52 36.25
N GLU A 303 -30.94 17.27 35.94
CA GLU A 303 -32.16 16.52 36.34
C GLU A 303 -33.54 16.94 35.80
N GLY A 304 -34.28 15.94 35.31
CA GLY A 304 -35.74 15.94 35.23
C GLY A 304 -36.29 15.43 33.91
N ASP A 305 -36.81 14.20 33.92
CA ASP A 305 -37.69 13.64 32.90
C ASP A 305 -38.79 14.63 32.46
N THR A 306 -39.00 14.77 31.14
CA THR A 306 -40.36 14.82 30.58
C THR A 306 -40.38 14.28 29.15
N THR A 307 -41.39 13.45 28.93
CA THR A 307 -41.67 12.56 27.82
C THR A 307 -42.37 13.23 26.62
N MET A 308 -42.03 12.78 25.41
CA MET A 308 -42.83 12.71 24.16
C MET A 308 -43.44 14.02 23.59
N PHE A 309 -43.59 14.27 22.28
CA PHE A 309 -44.10 13.42 21.20
C PHE A 309 -43.82 14.02 19.79
N ARG A 310 -43.64 13.10 18.83
CA ARG A 310 -44.12 13.07 17.43
C ARG A 310 -43.54 14.00 16.35
N PHE A 311 -42.75 13.35 15.50
CA PHE A 311 -42.69 13.57 14.06
C PHE A 311 -44.08 13.53 13.40
N SER A 312 -44.38 14.51 12.55
CA SER A 312 -45.43 14.43 11.54
C SER A 312 -44.83 14.70 10.16
N ARG A 313 -44.74 13.67 9.32
CA ARG A 313 -44.63 13.83 7.86
C ARG A 313 -45.71 12.96 7.20
N PRO A 314 -46.76 13.54 6.59
CA PRO A 314 -47.91 12.82 6.03
C PRO A 314 -47.65 12.23 4.64
N ALA A 315 -46.39 11.95 4.28
CA ALA A 315 -46.03 11.51 2.93
C ALA A 315 -46.01 9.98 2.74
N PHE A 316 -46.08 9.18 3.82
CA PHE A 316 -45.96 7.72 3.73
C PHE A 316 -47.30 7.00 3.53
N ALA A 317 -48.41 7.62 3.98
CA ALA A 317 -49.75 7.00 3.89
C ALA A 317 -50.35 7.05 2.48
N ALA A 318 -50.03 8.08 1.69
CA ALA A 318 -50.56 8.23 0.32
C ALA A 318 -49.96 7.20 -0.67
N THR A 319 -48.69 6.81 -0.47
CA THR A 319 -47.99 5.87 -1.34
C THR A 319 -48.41 4.41 -1.06
N LEU A 320 -48.73 4.08 0.19
CA LEU A 320 -49.19 2.74 0.59
C LEU A 320 -50.64 2.45 0.13
N LEU A 321 -51.48 3.49 0.01
CA LEU A 321 -52.86 3.39 -0.51
C LEU A 321 -52.92 3.23 -2.04
N LEU A 322 -51.90 3.72 -2.76
CA LEU A 322 -51.82 3.54 -4.22
C LEU A 322 -51.32 2.13 -4.60
N CYS A 323 -50.44 1.53 -3.79
CA CYS A 323 -49.93 0.18 -4.04
C CYS A 323 -50.94 -0.91 -3.65
N THR A 324 -51.80 -0.69 -2.66
CA THR A 324 -52.79 -1.69 -2.22
C THR A 324 -54.00 -1.81 -3.16
N THR A 325 -54.32 -0.78 -3.95
CA THR A 325 -55.43 -0.83 -4.94
C THR A 325 -55.03 -1.52 -6.25
N LEU A 326 -53.74 -1.55 -6.59
CA LEU A 326 -53.21 -2.25 -7.76
C LEU A 326 -53.13 -3.78 -7.58
N PHE A 327 -53.00 -4.27 -6.35
CA PHE A 327 -52.95 -5.71 -6.06
C PHE A 327 -54.33 -6.40 -5.95
N LEU A 328 -55.42 -5.64 -5.77
CA LEU A 328 -56.78 -6.19 -5.60
C LEU A 328 -57.58 -6.35 -6.90
N SER A 329 -57.04 -5.94 -8.06
CA SER A 329 -57.73 -6.03 -9.36
C SER A 329 -57.28 -7.19 -10.25
N ALA A 330 -56.34 -8.02 -9.81
CA ALA A 330 -55.76 -9.10 -10.62
C ALA A 330 -56.31 -10.52 -10.29
N CYS A 331 -57.22 -10.66 -9.33
CA CYS A 331 -57.80 -11.95 -8.96
C CYS A 331 -59.33 -11.86 -8.77
N GLN A 332 -60.09 -11.69 -9.85
CA GLN A 332 -61.49 -12.12 -9.85
C GLN A 332 -61.95 -12.68 -11.21
N ALA A 333 -61.92 -14.01 -11.24
CA ALA A 333 -62.70 -15.00 -11.99
C ALA A 333 -63.50 -14.58 -13.25
N GLY A 334 -63.18 -15.25 -14.35
CA GLY A 334 -64.13 -15.59 -15.42
C GLY A 334 -63.99 -17.07 -15.77
N SER A 335 -64.91 -17.88 -15.28
CA SER A 335 -65.05 -19.32 -15.58
C SER A 335 -65.56 -19.53 -17.01
N ASN A 336 -64.90 -20.41 -17.78
CA ASN A 336 -65.61 -21.21 -18.77
C ASN A 336 -64.87 -22.51 -19.11
N THR A 337 -65.68 -23.56 -19.18
CA THR A 337 -65.38 -24.98 -19.34
C THR A 337 -64.83 -25.35 -20.72
N GLY A 338 -63.81 -26.22 -20.75
CA GLY A 338 -63.37 -26.93 -21.95
C GLY A 338 -62.27 -27.95 -21.60
N ALA A 339 -62.62 -29.24 -21.66
CA ALA A 339 -61.72 -30.35 -21.37
C ALA A 339 -60.65 -30.54 -22.46
N ALA A 340 -59.39 -30.75 -22.07
CA ALA A 340 -58.48 -31.77 -22.63
C ALA A 340 -57.04 -31.68 -22.04
N SER A 341 -56.53 -32.84 -21.64
CA SER A 341 -55.11 -33.28 -21.58
C SER A 341 -54.09 -32.60 -20.65
N GLN A 342 -53.54 -33.45 -19.77
CA GLN A 342 -52.29 -33.36 -18.98
C GLN A 342 -51.02 -33.09 -19.84
N PRO A 343 -49.84 -32.70 -19.27
CA PRO A 343 -49.25 -33.29 -18.06
C PRO A 343 -48.54 -32.36 -17.06
N ALA A 344 -48.18 -33.00 -15.95
CA ALA A 344 -47.65 -32.49 -14.70
C ALA A 344 -46.30 -31.74 -14.80
N SER A 345 -46.16 -30.72 -13.94
CA SER A 345 -44.86 -30.33 -13.36
C SER A 345 -45.09 -29.82 -11.94
N THR A 346 -44.67 -30.64 -10.98
CA THR A 346 -44.58 -30.36 -9.55
C THR A 346 -43.58 -29.23 -9.27
N ASN A 347 -44.04 -28.07 -8.81
CA ASN A 347 -43.19 -27.08 -8.17
C ASN A 347 -43.03 -27.43 -6.69
N ALA A 348 -41.90 -28.05 -6.36
CA ALA A 348 -41.35 -28.01 -5.01
C ALA A 348 -40.81 -26.60 -4.78
N ALA A 349 -41.47 -25.83 -3.90
CA ALA A 349 -40.91 -24.60 -3.37
C ALA A 349 -39.77 -24.98 -2.42
N ALA A 350 -38.54 -24.62 -2.79
CA ALA A 350 -37.40 -24.68 -1.89
C ALA A 350 -37.45 -23.46 -0.96
N ASP A 351 -37.51 -23.73 0.34
CA ASP A 351 -37.32 -22.76 1.42
C ASP A 351 -35.97 -22.06 1.28
N SER A 352 -35.97 -20.73 1.12
CA SER A 352 -34.78 -19.90 1.31
C SER A 352 -34.65 -19.58 2.80
N ALA A 353 -33.89 -20.39 3.54
CA ALA A 353 -33.51 -20.06 4.91
C ALA A 353 -32.67 -18.77 4.93
N ALA A 354 -33.01 -17.82 5.79
CA ALA A 354 -32.26 -16.58 5.96
C ALA A 354 -30.82 -16.89 6.45
N VAL A 355 -29.81 -16.32 5.79
CA VAL A 355 -28.40 -16.47 6.16
C VAL A 355 -28.14 -15.71 7.46
N GLU A 356 -27.64 -16.39 8.49
CA GLU A 356 -27.28 -15.80 9.77
C GLU A 356 -26.00 -14.97 9.61
N MET A 357 -26.04 -13.71 10.06
CA MET A 357 -24.95 -12.73 9.92
C MET A 357 -24.37 -12.36 11.29
N ARG A 358 -23.09 -12.00 11.34
CA ARG A 358 -22.42 -11.45 12.52
C ARG A 358 -21.53 -10.27 12.16
N THR A 359 -21.38 -9.31 13.06
CA THR A 359 -20.44 -8.20 12.89
C THR A 359 -19.01 -8.69 13.12
N TYR A 360 -18.11 -8.36 12.19
CA TYR A 360 -16.68 -8.63 12.29
C TYR A 360 -15.87 -7.34 12.16
N LYS A 361 -14.88 -7.17 13.03
CA LYS A 361 -13.98 -6.01 13.05
C LYS A 361 -12.69 -6.32 12.29
N HIS A 362 -12.32 -5.44 11.37
CA HIS A 362 -11.15 -5.59 10.50
C HIS A 362 -10.51 -4.21 10.23
N LEU A 363 -9.46 -4.15 9.38
CA LEU A 363 -8.66 -2.94 9.21
C LEU A 363 -9.40 -1.76 8.58
N LYS A 364 -10.55 -1.98 7.93
CA LYS A 364 -11.39 -0.91 7.38
C LYS A 364 -12.62 -0.60 8.23
N GLY A 365 -12.72 -1.15 9.44
CA GLY A 365 -13.80 -0.89 10.39
C GLY A 365 -14.56 -2.14 10.76
N GLU A 366 -15.89 -2.07 10.71
CA GLU A 366 -16.80 -3.17 11.05
C GLU A 366 -17.64 -3.55 9.82
N THR A 367 -17.87 -4.84 9.62
CA THR A 367 -18.65 -5.36 8.49
C THR A 367 -19.47 -6.56 8.93
N GLU A 368 -20.73 -6.64 8.51
CA GLU A 368 -21.56 -7.83 8.72
C GLU A 368 -21.17 -8.91 7.73
N ILE A 369 -20.70 -10.05 8.24
CA ILE A 369 -20.30 -11.22 7.45
C ILE A 369 -21.20 -12.41 7.78
N PRO A 370 -21.39 -13.38 6.87
CA PRO A 370 -22.08 -14.63 7.19
C PRO A 370 -21.39 -15.37 8.33
N VAL A 371 -22.15 -15.99 9.23
CA VAL A 371 -21.58 -16.86 10.29
C VAL A 371 -20.88 -18.08 9.68
N LYS A 372 -21.37 -18.56 8.52
CA LYS A 372 -20.82 -19.68 7.76
C LYS A 372 -20.79 -19.36 6.27
N PRO A 373 -19.79 -18.60 5.79
CA PRO A 373 -19.70 -18.24 4.39
C PRO A 373 -19.52 -19.48 3.50
N GLN A 374 -20.19 -19.49 2.35
CA GLN A 374 -20.25 -20.61 1.40
C GLN A 374 -19.52 -20.31 0.09
N ARG A 375 -19.41 -19.04 -0.31
CA ARG A 375 -18.85 -18.58 -1.59
C ARG A 375 -17.80 -17.51 -1.33
N VAL A 376 -16.64 -17.96 -0.86
CA VAL A 376 -15.55 -17.05 -0.49
C VAL A 376 -14.65 -16.73 -1.69
N VAL A 377 -14.29 -15.46 -1.87
CA VAL A 377 -13.17 -15.05 -2.73
C VAL A 377 -11.99 -14.64 -1.86
N SER A 378 -10.81 -15.19 -2.14
CA SER A 378 -9.58 -14.90 -1.39
C SER A 378 -8.55 -14.21 -2.27
N LEU A 379 -8.19 -12.98 -1.94
CA LEU A 379 -7.22 -12.22 -2.74
C LEU A 379 -5.77 -12.48 -2.32
N PHE A 380 -5.55 -13.11 -1.16
CA PHE A 380 -4.22 -13.38 -0.62
C PHE A 380 -4.12 -14.63 0.27
N HIS A 381 -5.19 -15.03 0.96
CA HIS A 381 -5.15 -16.09 1.98
C HIS A 381 -5.73 -17.41 1.47
N LEU A 382 -5.14 -17.99 0.44
CA LEU A 382 -5.68 -19.24 -0.14
C LEU A 382 -5.39 -20.45 0.76
N GLY A 383 -4.17 -20.56 1.27
CA GLY A 383 -3.76 -21.72 2.08
C GLY A 383 -4.49 -21.81 3.42
N GLU A 384 -4.80 -20.69 4.05
CA GLU A 384 -5.56 -20.61 5.31
C GLU A 384 -7.00 -21.11 5.13
N LEU A 385 -7.65 -20.70 4.03
CA LEU A 385 -8.98 -21.18 3.68
C LEU A 385 -8.96 -22.70 3.44
N MET A 386 -8.01 -23.16 2.63
CA MET A 386 -7.90 -24.57 2.26
C MET A 386 -7.53 -25.46 3.44
N ALA A 387 -6.70 -24.98 4.39
CA ALA A 387 -6.34 -25.70 5.61
C ALA A 387 -7.58 -26.02 6.47
N LEU A 388 -8.60 -25.18 6.41
CA LEU A 388 -9.87 -25.34 7.11
C LEU A 388 -10.94 -26.06 6.26
N GLY A 389 -10.54 -26.60 5.10
CA GLY A 389 -11.42 -27.30 4.17
C GLY A 389 -12.38 -26.39 3.42
N VAL A 390 -12.07 -25.09 3.29
CA VAL A 390 -12.83 -24.14 2.46
C VAL A 390 -12.12 -23.94 1.14
N LYS A 391 -12.77 -24.32 0.05
CA LYS A 391 -12.30 -24.05 -1.31
C LYS A 391 -12.96 -22.76 -1.81
N PRO A 392 -12.22 -21.65 -2.00
CA PRO A 392 -12.82 -20.41 -2.48
C PRO A 392 -13.31 -20.55 -3.92
N VAL A 393 -14.30 -19.75 -4.30
CA VAL A 393 -14.81 -19.70 -5.67
C VAL A 393 -13.90 -18.89 -6.59
N GLY A 394 -13.03 -18.04 -6.02
CA GLY A 394 -12.03 -17.30 -6.78
C GLY A 394 -10.81 -16.90 -5.95
N ALA A 395 -9.65 -16.83 -6.60
CA ALA A 395 -8.38 -16.44 -5.99
C ALA A 395 -7.47 -15.72 -6.98
N THR A 396 -6.50 -14.95 -6.48
CA THR A 396 -5.52 -14.26 -7.34
C THR A 396 -4.52 -15.24 -7.94
N ASN A 397 -4.02 -14.93 -9.13
CA ASN A 397 -3.06 -15.81 -9.81
C ASN A 397 -1.79 -16.07 -8.98
N TYR A 398 -1.37 -15.11 -8.16
CA TYR A 398 -0.15 -15.18 -7.36
C TYR A 398 -0.20 -16.36 -6.38
N ILE A 399 -1.32 -16.52 -5.68
CA ILE A 399 -1.51 -17.58 -4.68
C ILE A 399 -1.97 -18.90 -5.32
N LEU A 400 -2.62 -18.85 -6.48
CA LEU A 400 -2.94 -20.03 -7.29
C LEU A 400 -1.71 -20.75 -7.83
N ASN A 401 -0.61 -20.01 -8.05
CA ASN A 401 0.65 -20.56 -8.53
C ASN A 401 1.52 -21.19 -7.41
N ASN A 402 0.98 -21.36 -6.20
CA ASN A 402 1.69 -22.03 -5.12
C ASN A 402 1.82 -23.55 -5.41
N PRO A 403 3.05 -24.08 -5.61
CA PRO A 403 3.25 -25.48 -6.00
C PRO A 403 2.93 -26.49 -4.89
N LEU A 404 2.79 -26.04 -3.64
CA LEU A 404 2.48 -26.91 -2.49
C LEU A 404 0.97 -27.09 -2.28
N LEU A 405 0.10 -26.37 -2.99
CA LEU A 405 -1.35 -26.58 -2.84
C LEU A 405 -1.81 -27.75 -3.72
N SER A 406 -2.38 -28.78 -3.09
CA SER A 406 -2.62 -30.09 -3.71
C SER A 406 -3.91 -30.20 -4.55
N ASP A 407 -4.78 -29.18 -4.54
CA ASP A 407 -5.94 -29.08 -5.45
C ASP A 407 -6.54 -27.66 -5.52
N VAL A 408 -6.09 -26.86 -6.49
CA VAL A 408 -6.67 -25.54 -6.81
C VAL A 408 -7.68 -25.60 -7.96
N SER A 409 -8.07 -26.79 -8.42
CA SER A 409 -8.96 -26.94 -9.58
C SER A 409 -10.35 -26.36 -9.30
N GLY A 410 -10.94 -25.64 -10.25
CA GLY A 410 -12.26 -25.02 -10.05
C GLY A 410 -12.27 -23.77 -9.16
N ILE A 411 -11.11 -23.27 -8.75
CA ILE A 411 -10.96 -21.91 -8.21
C ILE A 411 -10.68 -20.98 -9.39
N GLU A 412 -11.54 -19.98 -9.59
CA GLU A 412 -11.40 -19.07 -10.72
C GLU A 412 -10.29 -18.02 -10.49
N ASP A 413 -9.47 -17.78 -11.52
CA ASP A 413 -8.41 -16.76 -11.48
C ASP A 413 -9.00 -15.36 -11.69
N VAL A 414 -9.04 -14.60 -10.59
CA VAL A 414 -9.51 -13.20 -10.60
C VAL A 414 -8.42 -12.21 -11.05
N GLY A 415 -7.21 -12.68 -11.33
CA GLY A 415 -6.10 -11.94 -11.93
C GLY A 415 -4.97 -11.59 -10.96
N ALA A 416 -3.83 -11.16 -11.53
CA ALA A 416 -2.68 -10.63 -10.78
C ALA A 416 -2.95 -9.27 -10.15
N THR A 417 -3.73 -8.45 -10.85
CA THR A 417 -4.47 -7.33 -10.27
C THR A 417 -5.92 -7.79 -10.24
N PRO A 418 -6.55 -7.96 -9.06
CA PRO A 418 -7.88 -8.55 -8.99
C PRO A 418 -8.90 -7.72 -9.77
N ASP A 419 -9.69 -8.40 -10.58
CA ASP A 419 -10.72 -7.81 -11.44
C ASP A 419 -12.09 -7.83 -10.74
N ALA A 420 -12.66 -6.65 -10.50
CA ALA A 420 -13.94 -6.51 -9.81
C ALA A 420 -15.12 -7.14 -10.57
N GLU A 421 -15.13 -7.11 -11.91
CA GLU A 421 -16.20 -7.71 -12.71
C GLU A 421 -16.13 -9.24 -12.64
N LYS A 422 -14.92 -9.81 -12.67
CA LYS A 422 -14.73 -11.24 -12.43
C LYS A 422 -15.15 -11.64 -11.02
N ILE A 423 -14.77 -10.86 -10.00
CA ILE A 423 -15.16 -11.17 -8.61
C ILE A 423 -16.69 -11.11 -8.47
N LEU A 424 -17.35 -10.13 -9.08
CA LEU A 424 -18.81 -10.00 -9.06
C LEU A 424 -19.51 -11.18 -9.74
N SER A 425 -18.99 -11.67 -10.88
CA SER A 425 -19.61 -12.80 -11.60
C SER A 425 -19.54 -14.13 -10.86
N LEU A 426 -18.66 -14.23 -9.85
CA LEU A 426 -18.58 -15.38 -8.96
C LEU A 426 -19.65 -15.38 -7.85
N GLU A 427 -20.42 -14.29 -7.72
CA GLU A 427 -21.46 -14.14 -6.70
C GLU A 427 -20.96 -14.53 -5.28
N PRO A 428 -19.88 -13.88 -4.77
CA PRO A 428 -19.35 -14.24 -3.46
C PRO A 428 -20.27 -13.77 -2.33
N ASP A 429 -20.26 -14.50 -1.21
CA ASP A 429 -20.90 -14.09 0.04
C ASP A 429 -19.90 -13.56 1.08
N LEU A 430 -18.59 -13.66 0.79
CA LEU A 430 -17.50 -13.06 1.54
C LEU A 430 -16.28 -12.83 0.64
N ILE A 431 -15.65 -11.67 0.75
CA ILE A 431 -14.34 -11.37 0.15
C ILE A 431 -13.33 -11.16 1.29
N VAL A 432 -12.22 -11.89 1.25
CA VAL A 432 -11.12 -11.75 2.22
C VAL A 432 -9.84 -11.32 1.52
N THR A 433 -9.19 -10.31 2.07
CA THR A 433 -8.01 -9.69 1.45
C THR A 433 -7.12 -9.00 2.49
N THR A 434 -6.01 -8.43 2.03
CA THR A 434 -5.12 -7.57 2.81
C THR A 434 -5.12 -6.16 2.22
N ALA A 435 -4.63 -5.17 2.98
CA ALA A 435 -4.71 -3.77 2.56
C ALA A 435 -4.09 -3.52 1.17
N PRO A 436 -2.89 -4.03 0.83
CA PRO A 436 -2.33 -3.83 -0.51
C PRO A 436 -3.22 -4.38 -1.62
N PHE A 437 -3.78 -5.58 -1.42
CA PHE A 437 -4.62 -6.25 -2.43
C PHE A 437 -6.01 -5.62 -2.55
N ALA A 438 -6.55 -5.05 -1.48
CA ALA A 438 -7.79 -4.29 -1.52
C ALA A 438 -7.65 -2.99 -2.32
N GLU A 439 -6.52 -2.29 -2.20
CA GLU A 439 -6.31 -0.97 -2.81
C GLU A 439 -5.95 -1.03 -4.30
N VAL A 440 -5.39 -2.15 -4.78
CA VAL A 440 -5.04 -2.29 -6.21
C VAL A 440 -6.23 -2.63 -7.12
N VAL A 441 -7.36 -3.04 -6.55
CA VAL A 441 -8.60 -3.28 -7.31
C VAL A 441 -9.14 -1.95 -7.83
N GLU A 442 -9.71 -1.92 -9.04
CA GLU A 442 -10.34 -0.72 -9.56
C GLU A 442 -11.49 -0.28 -8.64
N GLY A 443 -11.41 0.94 -8.09
CA GLY A 443 -12.33 1.45 -7.07
C GLY A 443 -12.01 1.01 -5.63
N GLY A 444 -10.93 0.26 -5.44
CA GLY A 444 -10.36 -0.09 -4.13
C GLY A 444 -11.29 -0.93 -3.25
N TYR A 445 -11.11 -0.79 -1.94
CA TYR A 445 -11.94 -1.45 -0.93
C TYR A 445 -13.45 -1.18 -1.10
N GLU A 446 -13.83 0.03 -1.50
CA GLU A 446 -15.23 0.40 -1.67
C GLU A 446 -15.89 -0.40 -2.79
N ALA A 447 -15.19 -0.65 -3.90
CA ALA A 447 -15.71 -1.46 -5.00
C ALA A 447 -15.94 -2.91 -4.56
N LEU A 448 -14.99 -3.50 -3.83
CA LEU A 448 -15.14 -4.85 -3.26
C LEU A 448 -16.33 -4.94 -2.31
N SER A 449 -16.50 -3.91 -1.45
CA SER A 449 -17.60 -3.84 -0.48
C SER A 449 -18.99 -3.70 -1.12
N GLN A 450 -19.07 -3.22 -2.37
CA GLN A 450 -20.32 -3.22 -3.15
C GLN A 450 -20.63 -4.59 -3.77
N ILE A 451 -19.65 -5.49 -3.89
CA ILE A 451 -19.83 -6.83 -4.44
C ILE A 451 -20.33 -7.79 -3.36
N ALA A 452 -19.63 -7.84 -2.22
CA ALA A 452 -19.95 -8.69 -1.09
C ALA A 452 -19.34 -8.14 0.21
N PRO A 453 -19.79 -8.59 1.40
CA PRO A 453 -19.09 -8.33 2.65
C PRO A 453 -17.59 -8.55 2.49
N THR A 454 -16.80 -7.49 2.71
CA THR A 454 -15.36 -7.50 2.45
C THR A 454 -14.62 -7.21 3.73
N ILE A 455 -13.69 -8.10 4.10
CA ILE A 455 -12.82 -7.92 5.27
C ILE A 455 -11.36 -7.79 4.85
N VAL A 456 -10.68 -6.82 5.47
CA VAL A 456 -9.25 -6.55 5.24
C VAL A 456 -8.49 -6.92 6.50
N VAL A 457 -7.70 -8.00 6.44
CA VAL A 457 -7.00 -8.56 7.60
C VAL A 457 -5.51 -8.22 7.58
N GLU A 458 -4.90 -8.15 8.77
CA GLU A 458 -3.44 -8.12 8.91
C GLU A 458 -2.87 -9.52 8.69
N GLN A 459 -1.66 -9.58 8.16
CA GLN A 459 -0.91 -10.83 8.05
C GLN A 459 -0.13 -11.02 9.35
N TYR A 460 -0.41 -12.09 10.11
CA TYR A 460 0.42 -12.40 11.27
C TYR A 460 1.76 -13.02 10.89
N ASN A 461 1.85 -13.62 9.69
CA ASN A 461 2.97 -14.44 9.25
C ASN A 461 3.27 -15.56 10.27
N ASP A 462 2.21 -16.10 10.88
CA ASP A 462 2.25 -17.11 11.91
C ASP A 462 1.06 -18.05 11.70
N PRO A 463 1.28 -19.21 11.03
CA PRO A 463 0.26 -20.19 10.72
C PRO A 463 -0.74 -20.49 11.85
N PHE A 464 -0.29 -20.54 13.12
CA PHE A 464 -1.20 -20.80 14.24
C PHE A 464 -2.21 -19.66 14.44
N LYS A 465 -1.74 -18.41 14.37
CA LYS A 465 -2.61 -17.23 14.50
C LYS A 465 -3.50 -17.07 13.28
N ASP A 466 -2.94 -17.29 12.09
CA ASP A 466 -3.66 -17.18 10.83
C ASP A 466 -4.78 -18.24 10.76
N VAL A 467 -4.51 -19.50 11.11
CA VAL A 467 -5.54 -20.55 11.20
C VAL A 467 -6.60 -20.25 12.26
N GLY A 468 -6.21 -19.73 13.41
CA GLY A 468 -7.18 -19.30 14.43
C GLY A 468 -8.09 -18.18 13.96
N MET A 469 -7.52 -17.16 13.30
CA MET A 469 -8.26 -16.03 12.72
C MET A 469 -9.24 -16.51 11.64
N PHE A 470 -8.78 -17.35 10.70
CA PHE A 470 -9.64 -17.89 9.65
C PHE A 470 -10.66 -18.90 10.17
N GLY A 471 -10.34 -19.61 11.25
CA GLY A 471 -11.30 -20.45 11.99
C GLY A 471 -12.45 -19.62 12.54
N ASP A 472 -12.20 -18.42 13.06
CA ASP A 472 -13.28 -17.51 13.45
C ASP A 472 -14.04 -16.98 12.23
N ILE A 473 -13.34 -16.37 11.25
CA ILE A 473 -13.94 -15.77 10.05
C ILE A 473 -14.90 -16.73 9.35
N LEU A 474 -14.50 -17.99 9.20
CA LEU A 474 -15.23 -19.00 8.43
C LEU A 474 -16.22 -19.83 9.27
N GLY A 475 -16.29 -19.59 10.59
CA GLY A 475 -17.12 -20.39 11.51
C GLY A 475 -16.65 -21.85 11.64
N LYS A 476 -15.32 -22.05 11.61
CA LYS A 476 -14.60 -23.32 11.58
C LYS A 476 -13.56 -23.41 12.70
N GLN A 477 -13.94 -22.98 13.91
CA GLN A 477 -13.07 -22.96 15.08
C GLN A 477 -12.62 -24.38 15.49
N GLU A 478 -13.46 -25.39 15.28
CA GLU A 478 -13.12 -26.78 15.61
C GLU A 478 -12.08 -27.34 14.62
N GLU A 479 -12.23 -27.08 13.32
CA GLU A 479 -11.22 -27.45 12.32
C GLU A 479 -9.89 -26.72 12.54
N ALA A 480 -9.93 -25.44 12.92
CA ALA A 480 -8.74 -24.67 13.27
C ALA A 480 -8.00 -25.27 14.48
N LYS A 481 -8.75 -25.74 15.48
CA LYS A 481 -8.21 -26.43 16.64
C LYS A 481 -7.61 -27.79 16.25
N GLN A 482 -8.29 -28.59 15.44
CA GLN A 482 -7.79 -29.88 14.97
C GLN A 482 -6.50 -29.72 14.16
N TRP A 483 -6.44 -28.73 13.27
CA TRP A 483 -5.25 -28.37 12.52
C TRP A 483 -4.08 -28.02 13.46
N THR A 484 -4.35 -27.16 14.45
CA THR A 484 -3.35 -26.73 15.45
C THR A 484 -2.80 -27.93 16.25
N GLU A 485 -3.67 -28.81 16.71
CA GLU A 485 -3.29 -30.02 17.46
C GLU A 485 -2.47 -30.98 16.59
N ALA A 486 -2.89 -31.22 15.35
CA ALA A 486 -2.19 -32.09 14.41
C ALA A 486 -0.79 -31.53 14.07
N PHE A 487 -0.69 -30.24 13.76
CA PHE A 487 0.59 -29.62 13.43
C PHE A 487 1.53 -29.57 14.63
N THR A 488 1.02 -29.33 15.85
CA THR A 488 1.80 -29.39 17.09
C THR A 488 2.35 -30.79 17.36
N ALA A 489 1.53 -31.82 17.17
CA ALA A 489 1.96 -33.21 17.30
C ALA A 489 3.05 -33.56 16.27
N LYS A 490 2.87 -33.15 15.02
CA LYS A 490 3.85 -33.34 13.93
C LYS A 490 5.18 -32.65 14.24
N LEU A 491 5.15 -31.41 14.74
CA LEU A 491 6.35 -30.69 15.17
C LEU A 491 7.09 -31.41 16.30
N ALA A 492 6.36 -31.97 17.28
CA ALA A 492 6.97 -32.73 18.37
C ALA A 492 7.64 -34.01 17.87
N GLU A 493 6.94 -34.79 17.04
CA GLU A 493 7.49 -35.99 16.39
C GLU A 493 8.76 -35.66 15.60
N TYR A 494 8.72 -34.57 14.81
CA TYR A 494 9.81 -34.22 13.93
C TYR A 494 11.02 -33.67 14.68
N LYS A 495 10.81 -32.94 15.77
CA LYS A 495 11.88 -32.56 16.70
C LYS A 495 12.59 -33.79 17.26
N GLU A 496 11.83 -34.78 17.71
CA GLU A 496 12.39 -36.04 18.22
C GLU A 496 13.21 -36.74 17.12
N LYS A 497 12.65 -36.83 15.90
CA LYS A 497 13.29 -37.45 14.73
C LYS A 497 14.61 -36.78 14.32
N ILE A 498 14.71 -35.45 14.36
CA ILE A 498 15.94 -34.73 13.99
C ILE A 498 16.94 -34.57 15.15
N SER A 499 16.49 -34.67 16.40
CA SER A 499 17.35 -34.47 17.58
C SER A 499 18.66 -35.29 17.59
N PRO A 500 18.72 -36.58 17.18
CA PRO A 500 20.00 -37.31 17.14
C PRO A 500 20.91 -36.90 15.98
N LEU A 501 20.41 -36.13 15.02
CA LEU A 501 21.12 -35.72 13.81
C LEU A 501 21.69 -34.31 13.89
N VAL A 502 21.25 -33.51 14.87
CA VAL A 502 21.61 -32.11 15.05
C VAL A 502 22.39 -31.94 16.35
N GLY A 503 23.61 -31.43 16.25
CA GLY A 503 24.41 -31.12 17.43
C GLY A 503 23.80 -29.95 18.22
N ALA A 504 23.95 -29.95 19.55
CA ALA A 504 23.32 -28.94 20.41
C ALA A 504 23.71 -27.50 20.07
N ASP A 505 24.90 -27.28 19.50
CA ASP A 505 25.43 -25.97 19.11
C ASP A 505 25.58 -25.80 17.59
N GLU A 506 25.06 -26.74 16.80
CA GLU A 506 25.09 -26.59 15.34
C GLU A 506 24.18 -25.44 14.89
N THR A 507 24.71 -24.64 13.98
CA THR A 507 24.07 -23.45 13.43
C THR A 507 23.55 -23.68 12.01
N PHE A 508 22.47 -23.00 11.68
CA PHE A 508 21.74 -23.16 10.42
C PHE A 508 21.59 -21.81 9.73
N SER A 509 21.75 -21.81 8.41
CA SER A 509 21.58 -20.63 7.57
C SER A 509 20.70 -20.95 6.37
N ILE A 510 20.01 -19.93 5.85
CA ILE A 510 19.16 -20.03 4.66
C ILE A 510 19.65 -19.01 3.65
N LEU A 511 20.23 -19.47 2.54
CA LEU A 511 20.78 -18.63 1.47
C LEU A 511 19.94 -18.78 0.20
N ASN A 512 19.66 -17.68 -0.48
CA ASN A 512 19.08 -17.69 -1.82
C ASN A 512 20.00 -16.99 -2.80
N VAL A 513 20.36 -17.68 -3.87
CA VAL A 513 21.10 -17.12 -5.00
C VAL A 513 20.13 -16.75 -6.12
N ARG A 514 20.08 -15.46 -6.46
CA ARG A 514 19.32 -14.91 -7.59
C ARG A 514 20.28 -14.40 -8.67
N SER A 515 19.78 -14.14 -9.88
CA SER A 515 20.63 -13.78 -11.03
C SER A 515 21.53 -12.55 -10.84
N GLU A 516 21.22 -11.67 -9.89
CA GLU A 516 21.92 -10.40 -9.67
C GLU A 516 22.19 -10.08 -8.18
N ALA A 517 21.73 -10.93 -7.25
CA ALA A 517 21.78 -10.65 -5.82
C ALA A 517 21.73 -11.94 -5.01
N ILE A 518 22.24 -11.88 -3.78
CA ILE A 518 22.27 -13.00 -2.84
C ILE A 518 21.58 -12.59 -1.57
N TYR A 519 20.61 -13.40 -1.14
CA TYR A 519 19.82 -13.14 0.05
C TYR A 519 20.13 -14.14 1.16
N ILE A 520 20.11 -13.65 2.39
CA ILE A 520 20.15 -14.45 3.61
C ILE A 520 18.84 -14.23 4.36
N TYR A 521 18.25 -15.30 4.91
CA TYR A 521 16.94 -15.23 5.57
C TYR A 521 17.02 -15.49 7.08
N GLY A 522 16.21 -14.73 7.80
CA GLY A 522 15.99 -14.84 9.24
C GLY A 522 14.80 -15.77 9.56
N ASP A 523 13.98 -15.39 10.55
CA ASP A 523 12.99 -16.27 11.19
C ASP A 523 11.53 -16.09 10.70
N THR A 524 11.35 -15.49 9.53
CA THR A 524 10.02 -15.13 8.99
C THR A 524 9.73 -15.82 7.66
N ASN A 525 10.60 -15.67 6.67
CA ASN A 525 10.37 -16.10 5.29
C ASN A 525 11.29 -17.27 4.89
N MET A 526 11.04 -17.90 3.73
CA MET A 526 11.90 -18.95 3.15
C MET A 526 12.12 -20.17 4.07
N GLY A 527 11.12 -20.52 4.89
CA GLY A 527 11.22 -21.60 5.89
C GLY A 527 11.94 -21.21 7.17
N GLY A 528 12.32 -19.94 7.32
CA GLY A 528 12.95 -19.40 8.52
C GLY A 528 12.12 -19.54 9.80
N ASN A 529 10.81 -19.30 9.70
CA ASN A 529 9.85 -19.56 10.77
C ASN A 529 9.88 -21.04 11.22
N ILE A 530 10.02 -21.97 10.28
CA ILE A 530 10.09 -23.40 10.58
C ILE A 530 11.40 -23.75 11.26
N ILE A 531 12.53 -23.38 10.66
CA ILE A 531 13.86 -23.75 11.13
C ILE A 531 14.13 -23.13 12.50
N TYR A 532 13.94 -21.81 12.64
CA TYR A 532 14.36 -21.08 13.82
C TYR A 532 13.29 -21.04 14.93
N LYS A 533 12.00 -20.84 14.59
CA LYS A 533 10.94 -20.73 15.61
C LYS A 533 10.34 -22.09 15.96
N TYR A 534 9.92 -22.86 14.96
CA TYR A 534 9.17 -24.08 15.22
C TYR A 534 10.06 -25.24 15.61
N LEU A 535 11.10 -25.55 14.84
CA LEU A 535 12.07 -26.60 15.16
C LEU A 535 13.06 -26.17 16.24
N GLY A 536 13.29 -24.86 16.42
CA GLY A 536 14.19 -24.31 17.44
C GLY A 536 15.67 -24.51 17.10
N LEU A 537 15.98 -24.64 15.80
CA LEU A 537 17.36 -24.74 15.32
C LEU A 537 18.05 -23.39 15.45
N LYS A 538 19.35 -23.38 15.72
CA LYS A 538 20.07 -22.14 16.05
C LYS A 538 20.52 -21.42 14.77
N PRO A 539 20.26 -20.11 14.61
CA PRO A 539 20.97 -19.30 13.61
C PRO A 539 22.43 -19.09 14.02
N THR A 540 23.28 -18.64 13.09
CA THR A 540 24.57 -18.07 13.46
C THR A 540 24.38 -16.75 14.20
N ASP A 541 25.37 -16.30 14.99
CA ASP A 541 25.31 -15.00 15.66
C ASP A 541 25.11 -13.87 14.63
N LYS A 542 25.76 -13.96 13.47
CA LYS A 542 25.62 -12.97 12.39
C LYS A 542 24.21 -12.94 11.80
N VAL A 543 23.61 -14.10 11.54
CA VAL A 543 22.20 -14.17 11.09
C VAL A 543 21.26 -13.63 12.18
N LYS A 544 21.51 -13.97 13.44
CA LYS A 544 20.71 -13.48 14.56
C LYS A 544 20.76 -11.95 14.67
N ASP A 545 21.94 -11.36 14.65
CA ASP A 545 22.12 -9.95 14.94
C ASP A 545 21.82 -9.06 13.73
N GLU A 546 22.22 -9.46 12.53
CA GLU A 546 22.09 -8.62 11.33
C GLU A 546 20.80 -8.90 10.52
N VAL A 547 20.25 -10.13 10.59
CA VAL A 547 19.11 -10.54 9.75
C VAL A 547 17.82 -10.66 10.57
N ILE A 548 17.85 -11.37 11.70
CA ILE A 548 16.66 -11.55 12.56
C ILE A 548 16.39 -10.27 13.37
N ASN A 549 17.43 -9.70 13.99
CA ASN A 549 17.33 -8.48 14.79
C ASN A 549 17.68 -7.20 14.01
N GLY A 550 18.18 -7.35 12.78
CA GLY A 550 18.65 -6.25 11.94
C GLY A 550 17.82 -6.07 10.66
N GLU A 551 18.35 -5.29 9.73
CA GLU A 551 17.71 -4.98 8.45
C GLU A 551 18.50 -5.57 7.25
N THR A 552 19.35 -6.59 7.47
CA THR A 552 20.14 -7.23 6.41
C THR A 552 19.39 -8.39 5.78
N TRP A 553 19.14 -8.32 4.47
CA TRP A 553 18.46 -9.38 3.71
C TRP A 553 19.23 -9.73 2.45
N GLU A 554 19.88 -8.74 1.83
CA GLU A 554 20.79 -8.90 0.69
C GLU A 554 22.23 -8.73 1.18
N ILE A 555 23.12 -9.64 0.79
CA ILE A 555 24.52 -9.65 1.20
C ILE A 555 25.45 -9.65 -0.02
N SER A 556 26.63 -9.05 0.13
CA SER A 556 27.66 -9.13 -0.90
C SER A 556 28.27 -10.53 -0.95
N ASN A 557 28.87 -10.87 -2.09
CA ASN A 557 29.44 -12.19 -2.31
C ASN A 557 30.55 -12.50 -1.30
N GLU A 558 31.36 -11.51 -0.93
CA GLU A 558 32.54 -11.67 -0.09
C GLU A 558 32.21 -12.12 1.34
N VAL A 559 31.06 -11.71 1.87
CA VAL A 559 30.67 -11.97 3.26
C VAL A 559 29.89 -13.27 3.44
N ILE A 560 29.56 -13.97 2.34
CA ILE A 560 28.81 -15.24 2.37
C ILE A 560 29.35 -16.25 3.41
N PRO A 561 30.68 -16.52 3.49
CA PRO A 561 31.19 -17.51 4.43
C PRO A 561 30.97 -17.14 5.90
N GLU A 562 30.75 -15.86 6.21
CA GLU A 562 30.52 -15.37 7.58
C GLU A 562 29.06 -15.55 8.03
N PHE A 563 28.12 -15.63 7.09
CA PHE A 563 26.70 -15.85 7.39
C PHE A 563 26.32 -17.34 7.43
N ILE A 564 27.08 -18.19 6.75
CA ILE A 564 26.77 -19.62 6.66
C ILE A 564 27.27 -20.37 7.90
N GLY A 565 26.35 -21.02 8.61
CA GLY A 565 26.64 -21.88 9.76
C GLY A 565 27.07 -23.29 9.38
N ASP A 566 26.92 -24.23 10.31
CA ASP A 566 27.27 -25.66 10.13
C ASP A 566 26.41 -26.37 9.10
N ARG A 567 25.19 -25.86 8.85
CA ARG A 567 24.23 -26.39 7.90
C ARG A 567 23.62 -25.26 7.06
N LEU A 568 23.52 -25.50 5.76
CA LEU A 568 22.97 -24.52 4.83
C LEU A 568 21.76 -25.08 4.09
N PHE A 569 20.63 -24.38 4.15
CA PHE A 569 19.56 -24.53 3.17
C PHE A 569 19.79 -23.53 2.03
N LEU A 570 19.95 -24.04 0.82
CA LEU A 570 20.32 -23.28 -0.37
C LEU A 570 19.19 -23.29 -1.39
N ALA A 571 18.61 -22.11 -1.64
CA ALA A 571 17.71 -21.87 -2.77
C ALA A 571 18.50 -21.25 -3.93
N VAL A 572 18.24 -21.69 -5.15
CA VAL A 572 18.80 -21.08 -6.37
C VAL A 572 17.65 -20.80 -7.32
N ASN A 573 17.42 -19.53 -7.63
CA ASN A 573 16.35 -19.13 -8.53
C ASN A 573 16.70 -19.54 -9.98
N GLU A 574 15.67 -19.81 -10.78
CA GLU A 574 15.83 -20.07 -12.21
C GLU A 574 16.58 -18.91 -12.89
N GLY A 575 17.60 -19.25 -13.70
CA GLY A 575 18.44 -18.26 -14.36
C GLY A 575 19.55 -17.67 -13.48
N ALA A 576 19.77 -18.20 -12.27
CA ALA A 576 20.85 -17.77 -11.38
C ALA A 576 22.12 -18.64 -11.47
N GLU A 577 22.25 -19.53 -12.46
CA GLU A 577 23.37 -20.47 -12.58
C GLU A 577 24.72 -19.76 -12.73
N ALA A 578 24.72 -18.62 -13.42
CA ALA A 578 25.92 -17.80 -13.56
C ALA A 578 26.34 -17.17 -12.22
N GLU A 579 25.39 -16.71 -11.41
CA GLU A 579 25.69 -16.13 -10.10
C GLU A 579 26.11 -17.21 -9.12
N LEU A 580 25.43 -18.36 -9.11
CA LEU A 580 25.83 -19.53 -8.32
C LEU A 580 27.27 -19.93 -8.62
N LYS A 581 27.69 -19.98 -9.88
CA LYS A 581 29.08 -20.29 -10.25
C LYS A 581 30.10 -19.29 -9.69
N LYS A 582 29.74 -18.01 -9.53
CA LYS A 582 30.63 -16.99 -8.96
C LYS A 582 30.83 -17.22 -7.46
N VAL A 583 29.77 -17.61 -6.76
CA VAL A 583 29.77 -17.76 -5.30
C VAL A 583 29.93 -19.18 -4.80
N ASP A 584 29.92 -20.17 -5.69
CA ASP A 584 30.05 -21.59 -5.33
C ASP A 584 31.30 -21.82 -4.47
N LYS A 585 32.46 -21.27 -4.86
CA LYS A 585 33.68 -21.37 -4.04
C LYS A 585 33.53 -20.77 -2.65
N LEU A 586 32.78 -19.69 -2.50
CA LEU A 586 32.54 -19.05 -1.20
C LEU A 586 31.61 -19.91 -0.34
N ILE A 587 30.56 -20.47 -0.95
CA ILE A 587 29.66 -21.44 -0.30
C ILE A 587 30.42 -22.70 0.11
N GLN A 588 31.26 -23.29 -0.76
CA GLN A 588 32.06 -24.47 -0.44
C GLN A 588 33.11 -24.20 0.66
N ASN A 589 33.60 -22.98 0.78
CA ASN A 589 34.57 -22.58 1.81
C ASN A 589 33.95 -22.25 3.18
N SER A 590 32.62 -22.14 3.24
CA SER A 590 31.87 -21.96 4.49
C SER A 590 31.94 -23.20 5.41
N PRO A 591 31.52 -23.10 6.69
CA PRO A 591 31.43 -24.25 7.57
C PRO A 591 30.54 -25.39 7.00
N ALA A 592 29.32 -25.07 6.54
CA ALA A 592 28.43 -26.05 5.91
C ALA A 592 29.02 -26.68 4.64
N GLY A 593 29.68 -25.89 3.79
CA GLY A 593 30.33 -26.37 2.57
C GLY A 593 31.45 -27.37 2.87
N LYS A 594 32.34 -27.03 3.81
CA LYS A 594 33.43 -27.94 4.25
C LYS A 594 32.91 -29.23 4.89
N ALA A 595 31.78 -29.16 5.58
CA ALA A 595 31.12 -30.32 6.19
C ALA A 595 30.28 -31.15 5.20
N GLY A 596 30.07 -30.67 3.96
CA GLY A 596 29.19 -31.31 2.99
C GLY A 596 27.71 -31.28 3.39
N LYS A 597 27.30 -30.33 4.25
CA LYS A 597 25.95 -30.21 4.81
C LYS A 597 25.16 -29.07 4.14
N ILE A 598 25.07 -29.13 2.82
CA ILE A 598 24.27 -28.20 2.00
C ILE A 598 23.01 -28.92 1.52
N TYR A 599 21.85 -28.36 1.82
CA TYR A 599 20.53 -28.88 1.50
C TYR A 599 19.86 -27.97 0.48
N ASN A 600 19.68 -28.45 -0.75
CA ASN A 600 19.01 -27.65 -1.77
C ASN A 600 17.50 -27.62 -1.53
N ILE A 601 16.91 -26.44 -1.55
CA ILE A 601 15.47 -26.21 -1.43
C ILE A 601 14.95 -25.48 -2.66
N ASP A 602 13.69 -25.75 -3.04
CA ASP A 602 13.05 -25.05 -4.15
C ASP A 602 12.52 -23.69 -3.70
N PHE A 603 12.86 -22.62 -4.43
CA PHE A 603 12.45 -21.26 -4.07
C PHE A 603 10.93 -21.09 -4.08
N ASN A 604 10.23 -21.65 -5.06
CA ASN A 604 8.80 -21.47 -5.23
C ASN A 604 8.01 -22.23 -4.16
N GLN A 605 8.52 -23.38 -3.71
CA GLN A 605 7.96 -24.13 -2.58
C GLN A 605 8.14 -23.39 -1.25
N PHE A 606 9.26 -22.71 -1.04
CA PHE A 606 9.59 -22.01 0.21
C PHE A 606 9.15 -20.54 0.25
N LEU A 607 8.55 -20.03 -0.83
CA LEU A 607 8.12 -18.63 -0.93
C LEU A 607 6.94 -18.30 0.00
N PHE A 608 6.03 -19.25 0.20
CA PHE A 608 4.76 -19.03 0.90
C PHE A 608 4.85 -19.40 2.38
N SER A 609 4.12 -18.68 3.23
CA SER A 609 4.07 -18.87 4.68
C SER A 609 2.72 -19.36 5.19
N ASP A 610 1.81 -19.73 4.29
CA ASP A 610 0.49 -20.23 4.64
C ASP A 610 0.56 -21.61 5.33
N PRO A 611 -0.48 -22.02 6.05
CA PRO A 611 -0.47 -23.22 6.89
C PRO A 611 -0.13 -24.52 6.13
N ILE A 612 -0.69 -24.70 4.92
CA ILE A 612 -0.44 -25.89 4.09
C ILE A 612 1.00 -25.89 3.60
N SER A 613 1.48 -24.74 3.11
CA SER A 613 2.87 -24.60 2.67
C SER A 613 3.84 -24.90 3.81
N VAL A 614 3.60 -24.36 5.00
CA VAL A 614 4.45 -24.57 6.17
C VAL A 614 4.51 -26.03 6.59
N GLU A 615 3.38 -26.75 6.55
CA GLU A 615 3.33 -28.18 6.83
C GLU A 615 4.18 -29.02 5.88
N GLN A 616 4.15 -28.70 4.58
CA GLN A 616 4.89 -29.44 3.55
C GLN A 616 6.35 -29.04 3.52
N GLN A 617 6.67 -27.76 3.72
CA GLN A 617 8.05 -27.29 3.91
C GLN A 617 8.71 -27.96 5.11
N LEU A 618 7.95 -28.18 6.21
CA LEU A 618 8.43 -28.93 7.36
C LEU A 618 8.78 -30.39 6.97
N ASP A 619 7.96 -31.05 6.16
CA ASP A 619 8.26 -32.40 5.63
C ASP A 619 9.54 -32.39 4.81
N ILE A 620 9.69 -31.42 3.89
CA ILE A 620 10.87 -31.27 3.04
C ILE A 620 12.12 -31.07 3.90
N ILE A 621 12.09 -30.13 4.86
CA ILE A 621 13.22 -29.85 5.76
C ILE A 621 13.64 -31.11 6.52
N VAL A 622 12.68 -31.84 7.11
CA VAL A 622 12.99 -33.03 7.91
C VAL A 622 13.48 -34.19 7.05
N ASN A 623 12.94 -34.36 5.84
CA ASN A 623 13.43 -35.37 4.90
C ASN A 623 14.88 -35.07 4.47
N LEU A 624 15.19 -33.81 4.17
CA LEU A 624 16.55 -33.35 3.85
C LEU A 624 17.53 -33.62 5.01
N LEU A 625 17.12 -33.33 6.25
CA LEU A 625 17.98 -33.56 7.42
C LEU A 625 18.16 -35.05 7.77
N THR A 626 17.14 -35.88 7.52
CA THR A 626 17.17 -37.32 7.83
C THR A 626 17.74 -38.18 6.70
N GLY A 627 17.94 -37.61 5.50
CA GLY A 627 18.38 -38.36 4.33
C GLY A 627 17.32 -39.30 3.76
N SER A 628 16.04 -39.09 4.12
CA SER A 628 14.92 -39.84 3.57
C SER A 628 14.61 -39.29 2.17
N SER A 629 14.57 -40.15 1.14
CA SER A 629 14.18 -39.72 -0.21
C SER A 629 12.71 -39.28 -0.23
N ILE A 630 12.43 -38.17 -0.92
CA ILE A 630 11.08 -37.65 -1.22
C ILE A 630 10.39 -38.55 -2.25
#